data_AF-N6YI21-F1
#
_entry.id   AF-N6YI21-F1
#
_cell.length_a   1.000
_cell.length_b   1.000
_cell.length_c   1.000
_cell.angle_alpha   90.00
_cell.angle_beta   90.00
_cell.angle_gamma   90.00
#
_symmetry.space_group_name_H-M   'P 1'
#
loop_
_entity.id
_entity.type
_entity.pdbx_description
1 polymer ?
#
loop_
_entity_poly.entity_id
_entity_poly.type
_entity_poly.pdbx_seq_one_letter_code
_entity_poly.pdbx_strand_id
1 'polypeptide(L)'
;MTDTTTHPKRSTAETILEAIQDLHAREQVVTREILAEVTGLKLTTIDDRLGYLLDNGKIRRVQRGVFVPMEQHKPARPISRTLCPDGTTVLEVGDTVMILTPRESRMLGEVVTGAALQFVAIEIGHEAARLNAVLSAQVSEVRRELRQLQEMASTAAPDNGT
;
A
#
# COMPACT_ATOMS: atom_id res chain seq x y z
N MET A 1 -50.44 -10.01 -8.79
CA MET A 1 -49.64 -8.80 -9.07
C MET A 1 -48.22 -9.27 -9.32
N THR A 2 -47.73 -9.15 -10.55
CA THR A 2 -46.38 -9.55 -10.96
C THR A 2 -45.44 -8.37 -10.78
N ASP A 3 -44.67 -8.36 -9.70
CA ASP A 3 -43.58 -7.40 -9.53
C ASP A 3 -42.48 -7.73 -10.55
N THR A 4 -42.36 -6.86 -11.55
CA THR A 4 -41.25 -6.88 -12.50
C THR A 4 -40.12 -6.07 -11.87
N THR A 5 -39.25 -6.73 -11.12
CA THR A 5 -38.04 -6.12 -10.57
C THR A 5 -37.02 -5.96 -11.70
N THR A 6 -37.10 -4.84 -12.42
CA THR A 6 -36.08 -4.43 -13.39
C THR A 6 -34.75 -4.22 -12.66
N HIS A 7 -33.87 -5.21 -12.70
CA HIS A 7 -32.49 -5.05 -12.23
C HIS A 7 -31.80 -4.02 -13.14
N PRO A 8 -31.14 -2.99 -12.57
CA PRO A 8 -30.44 -2.01 -13.38
C PRO A 8 -29.38 -2.74 -14.22
N LYS A 9 -29.38 -2.48 -15.52
CA LYS A 9 -28.46 -3.09 -16.49
C LYS A 9 -27.04 -2.68 -16.09
N ARG A 10 -26.25 -3.62 -15.54
CA ARG A 10 -24.86 -3.41 -15.11
C ARG A 10 -24.08 -2.70 -16.22
N SER A 11 -23.39 -1.63 -15.88
CA SER A 11 -22.64 -0.85 -16.86
C SER A 11 -21.40 -1.63 -17.32
N THR A 12 -20.95 -1.38 -18.55
CA THR A 12 -19.74 -2.03 -19.08
C THR A 12 -18.49 -1.74 -18.23
N ALA A 13 -18.44 -0.58 -17.58
CA ALA A 13 -17.35 -0.21 -16.66
C ALA A 13 -17.35 -1.10 -15.40
N GLU A 14 -18.53 -1.39 -14.83
CA GLU A 14 -18.67 -2.28 -13.68
C GLU A 14 -18.30 -3.72 -14.02
N THR A 15 -18.71 -4.22 -15.18
CA THR A 15 -18.31 -5.56 -15.66
C THR A 15 -16.79 -5.69 -15.81
N ILE A 16 -16.12 -4.66 -16.34
CA ILE A 16 -14.66 -4.66 -16.46
C ILE A 16 -14.00 -4.55 -15.08
N LEU A 17 -14.52 -3.72 -14.18
CA LEU A 17 -13.99 -3.59 -12.83
C LEU A 17 -14.07 -4.90 -12.04
N GLU A 18 -15.19 -5.60 -12.12
CA GLU A 18 -15.40 -6.92 -11.50
C GLU A 18 -14.44 -7.96 -12.09
N ALA A 19 -14.25 -8.00 -13.41
CA ALA A 19 -13.29 -8.89 -14.03
C ALA A 19 -11.84 -8.61 -13.58
N ILE A 20 -11.47 -7.33 -13.42
CA ILE A 20 -10.17 -6.93 -12.87
C ILE A 20 -10.01 -7.41 -11.42
N GLN A 21 -11.06 -7.28 -10.60
CA GLN A 21 -11.07 -7.75 -9.21
C GLN A 21 -10.94 -9.27 -9.11
N ASP A 22 -11.69 -10.01 -9.92
CA ASP A 22 -11.68 -11.47 -9.95
C ASP A 22 -10.32 -12.03 -10.39
N LEU A 23 -9.75 -11.49 -11.46
CA LEU A 23 -8.42 -11.89 -11.95
C LEU A 23 -7.35 -11.58 -10.89
N HIS A 24 -7.42 -10.40 -10.27
CA HIS A 24 -6.47 -10.01 -9.23
C HIS A 24 -6.58 -10.87 -7.97
N ALA A 25 -7.80 -11.20 -7.53
CA ALA A 25 -8.03 -12.08 -6.38
C ALA A 25 -7.52 -13.51 -6.59
N ARG A 26 -7.40 -13.94 -7.86
CA ARG A 26 -6.77 -15.21 -8.25
C ARG A 26 -5.26 -15.08 -8.54
N GLU A 27 -4.67 -13.94 -8.19
CA GLU A 27 -3.25 -13.62 -8.43
C GLU A 27 -2.85 -13.67 -9.93
N GLN A 28 -3.81 -13.49 -10.84
CA GLN A 28 -3.54 -13.49 -12.27
C GLN A 28 -3.16 -12.09 -12.77
N VAL A 29 -2.30 -12.06 -13.78
CA VAL A 29 -1.92 -10.80 -14.45
C VAL A 29 -3.14 -10.26 -15.18
N VAL A 30 -3.48 -8.99 -14.95
CA VAL A 30 -4.64 -8.35 -15.60
C VAL A 30 -4.15 -7.46 -16.74
N THR A 31 -4.31 -7.93 -17.98
CA THR A 31 -4.04 -7.16 -19.20
C THR A 31 -5.31 -6.95 -20.01
N ARG A 32 -5.27 -6.01 -20.97
CA ARG A 32 -6.38 -5.74 -21.88
C ARG A 32 -6.80 -6.97 -22.70
N GLU A 33 -5.85 -7.83 -23.07
CA GLU A 33 -6.09 -9.05 -23.84
C GLU A 33 -6.83 -10.09 -22.99
N ILE A 34 -6.36 -10.34 -21.78
CA ILE A 34 -7.01 -11.26 -20.83
C ILE A 34 -8.41 -10.74 -20.48
N LEU A 35 -8.57 -9.43 -20.27
CA LEU A 35 -9.88 -8.81 -20.07
C LEU A 35 -10.81 -9.03 -21.27
N ALA A 36 -10.31 -8.97 -22.51
CA ALA A 36 -11.10 -9.25 -23.70
C ALA A 36 -11.54 -10.71 -23.77
N GLU A 37 -10.66 -11.64 -23.40
CA GLU A 37 -10.97 -13.07 -23.36
C GLU A 37 -12.05 -13.39 -22.31
N VAL A 38 -11.92 -12.86 -21.10
CA VAL A 38 -12.86 -13.20 -20.00
C VAL A 38 -14.18 -12.44 -20.08
N THR A 39 -14.19 -11.22 -20.64
CA THR A 39 -15.42 -10.41 -20.75
C THR A 39 -16.11 -10.52 -22.11
N GLY A 40 -15.42 -11.03 -23.14
CA GLY A 40 -15.91 -11.05 -24.52
C GLY A 40 -16.06 -9.66 -25.16
N LEU A 41 -15.56 -8.60 -24.51
CA LEU A 41 -15.67 -7.23 -24.99
C LEU A 41 -14.58 -6.91 -26.01
N LYS A 42 -14.91 -6.01 -26.95
CA LYS A 42 -13.94 -5.50 -27.92
C LYS A 42 -12.85 -4.71 -27.19
N LEU A 43 -11.62 -4.83 -27.66
CA LEU A 43 -10.45 -4.12 -27.12
C LEU A 43 -10.65 -2.60 -27.06
N THR A 44 -11.32 -2.00 -28.03
CA THR A 44 -11.61 -0.55 -28.03
C THR A 44 -12.52 -0.14 -26.87
N THR A 45 -13.52 -0.97 -26.55
CA THR A 45 -14.40 -0.77 -25.40
C THR A 45 -13.65 -0.95 -24.09
N ILE A 46 -12.73 -1.91 -24.03
CA ILE A 46 -11.90 -2.14 -22.85
C ILE A 46 -10.97 -0.96 -22.62
N ASP A 47 -10.30 -0.46 -23.65
CA ASP A 47 -9.39 0.68 -23.54
C ASP A 47 -10.10 1.95 -23.04
N ASP A 48 -11.29 2.25 -23.59
CA ASP A 48 -12.13 3.37 -23.15
C ASP A 48 -12.49 3.26 -21.66
N ARG A 49 -12.94 2.07 -21.23
CA ARG A 49 -13.38 1.83 -19.86
C ARG A 49 -12.24 1.74 -18.88
N LEU A 50 -11.07 1.23 -19.28
CA LEU A 50 -9.84 1.27 -18.48
C LEU A 50 -9.39 2.71 -18.23
N GLY A 51 -9.45 3.57 -19.25
CA GLY A 51 -9.19 5.01 -19.10
C GLY A 51 -10.13 5.63 -18.06
N TYR A 52 -11.43 5.42 -18.22
CA TYR A 52 -12.43 5.87 -17.24
C TYR A 52 -12.16 5.35 -15.82
N LEU A 53 -11.84 4.07 -15.64
CA LEU A 53 -11.60 3.48 -14.31
C LEU A 53 -10.29 3.99 -13.66
N LEU A 54 -9.26 4.30 -14.48
CA LEU A 54 -8.03 4.95 -14.02
C LEU A 54 -8.32 6.37 -13.55
N ASP A 55 -9.02 7.16 -14.37
CA ASP A 55 -9.34 8.56 -14.07
C ASP A 55 -10.20 8.70 -12.82
N ASN A 56 -11.11 7.74 -12.57
CA ASN A 56 -11.95 7.69 -11.37
C ASN A 56 -11.31 6.96 -10.17
N GLY A 57 -10.03 6.60 -10.26
CA GLY A 57 -9.28 5.97 -9.15
C GLY A 57 -9.88 4.64 -8.67
N LYS A 58 -10.50 3.86 -9.57
CA LYS A 58 -11.01 2.53 -9.26
C LYS A 58 -9.97 1.43 -9.50
N ILE A 59 -9.03 1.70 -10.40
CA ILE A 59 -7.91 0.82 -10.71
C ILE A 59 -6.62 1.66 -10.77
N ARG A 60 -5.47 0.99 -10.70
CA ARG A 60 -4.17 1.60 -10.95
C ARG A 60 -3.35 0.74 -11.90
N ARG A 61 -2.40 1.38 -12.59
CA ARG A 61 -1.47 0.71 -13.49
C ARG A 61 -0.15 0.45 -12.75
N VAL A 62 0.17 -0.82 -12.52
CA VAL A 62 1.41 -1.21 -11.81
C VAL A 62 2.61 -1.32 -12.74
N GLN A 63 2.36 -1.73 -13.99
CA GLN A 63 3.36 -1.83 -15.06
C GLN A 63 2.69 -1.52 -16.40
N ARG A 64 3.49 -1.38 -17.47
CA ARG A 64 2.96 -1.11 -18.80
C ARG A 64 2.04 -2.25 -19.28
N GLY A 65 0.74 -2.04 -19.14
CA GLY A 65 -0.31 -2.94 -19.64
C GLY A 65 -0.90 -3.84 -18.55
N VAL A 66 -0.42 -3.71 -17.30
CA VAL A 66 -0.89 -4.49 -16.15
C VAL A 66 -1.65 -3.58 -15.20
N PHE A 67 -2.90 -3.95 -14.95
CA PHE A 67 -3.84 -3.21 -14.11
C PHE A 67 -4.11 -3.98 -12.82
N VAL A 68 -4.35 -3.27 -11.74
CA VAL A 68 -4.84 -3.89 -10.49
C VAL A 68 -5.96 -3.03 -9.93
N PRO A 69 -6.93 -3.62 -9.21
CA PRO A 69 -7.88 -2.84 -8.42
C PRO A 69 -7.13 -1.85 -7.54
N MET A 70 -7.63 -0.63 -7.45
CA MET A 70 -7.27 0.20 -6.33
C MET A 70 -8.10 -0.35 -5.17
N GLU A 71 -7.43 -0.95 -4.17
CA GLU A 71 -8.11 -1.42 -2.96
C GLU A 71 -8.76 -0.23 -2.25
N GLN A 72 -10.02 0.04 -2.58
CA GLN A 72 -10.87 0.93 -1.81
C GLN A 72 -11.31 0.13 -0.59
N HIS A 73 -10.43 0.01 0.41
CA HIS A 73 -10.87 -0.40 1.72
C HIS A 73 -11.99 0.54 2.15
N LYS A 74 -13.05 0.00 2.74
CA LYS A 74 -13.99 0.83 3.49
C LYS A 74 -13.17 1.70 4.45
N PRO A 75 -13.55 2.96 4.69
CA PRO A 75 -12.85 3.81 5.64
C PRO A 75 -12.59 3.03 6.93
N ALA A 76 -11.37 3.18 7.47
CA ALA A 76 -11.01 2.53 8.71
C ALA A 76 -12.09 2.84 9.77
N ARG A 77 -12.70 1.78 10.29
CA ARG A 77 -13.66 1.92 11.39
C ARG A 77 -12.86 2.26 12.66
N PRO A 78 -13.41 3.05 13.59
CA PRO A 78 -12.77 3.25 14.88
C PRO A 78 -12.62 1.88 15.56
N ILE A 79 -11.42 1.63 16.09
CA ILE A 79 -11.09 0.43 16.84
C ILE A 79 -10.71 0.88 18.25
N SER A 80 -11.37 0.31 19.25
CA SER A 80 -11.10 0.59 20.67
C SER A 80 -10.97 -0.73 21.44
N ARG A 81 -10.17 -0.72 22.51
CA ARG A 81 -10.02 -1.86 23.42
C ARG A 81 -10.08 -1.36 24.86
N THR A 82 -11.06 -1.85 25.61
CA THR A 82 -11.28 -1.48 27.02
C THR A 82 -10.93 -2.67 27.92
N LEU A 83 -10.09 -2.42 28.93
CA LEU A 83 -9.78 -3.38 29.98
C LEU A 83 -10.74 -3.16 31.15
N CYS A 84 -11.49 -4.19 31.51
CA CYS A 84 -12.43 -4.13 32.62
C CYS A 84 -11.77 -4.57 33.94
N PRO A 85 -12.24 -4.10 35.11
CA PRO A 85 -11.66 -4.45 36.41
C PRO A 85 -11.68 -5.95 36.75
N ASP A 86 -12.60 -6.73 36.16
CA ASP A 86 -12.72 -8.17 36.33
C ASP A 86 -11.79 -8.98 35.39
N GLY A 87 -10.98 -8.28 34.60
CA GLY A 87 -10.05 -8.86 33.63
C GLY A 87 -10.68 -9.19 32.28
N THR A 88 -11.99 -8.99 32.10
CA THR A 88 -12.60 -9.05 30.76
C THR A 88 -12.13 -7.89 29.90
N THR A 89 -12.26 -8.04 28.59
CA THR A 89 -11.86 -7.02 27.62
C THR A 89 -12.97 -6.80 26.61
N VAL A 90 -13.31 -5.55 26.34
CA VAL A 90 -14.25 -5.19 25.26
C VAL A 90 -13.43 -4.70 24.07
N LEU A 91 -13.57 -5.36 22.93
CA LEU A 91 -12.98 -4.94 21.65
C LEU A 91 -14.10 -4.45 20.73
N GLU A 92 -13.96 -3.22 20.23
CA GLU A 92 -14.94 -2.58 19.37
C GLU A 92 -14.32 -2.30 17.99
N VAL A 93 -15.07 -2.57 16.92
CA VAL A 93 -14.69 -2.24 15.54
C VAL A 93 -15.91 -1.69 14.81
N GLY A 94 -16.08 -0.37 14.80
CA GLY A 94 -17.35 0.26 14.42
C GLY A 94 -18.50 -0.28 15.27
N ASP A 95 -19.55 -0.81 14.65
CA ASP A 95 -20.73 -1.32 15.38
C ASP A 95 -20.55 -2.74 15.94
N THR A 96 -19.41 -3.39 15.67
CA THR A 96 -19.14 -4.74 16.16
C THR A 96 -18.49 -4.67 17.54
N VAL A 97 -19.11 -5.33 18.52
CA VAL A 97 -18.62 -5.40 19.90
C VAL A 97 -18.34 -6.85 20.27
N MET A 98 -17.13 -7.12 20.75
CA MET A 98 -16.71 -8.42 21.27
C MET A 98 -16.35 -8.29 22.75
N ILE A 99 -17.06 -9.02 23.61
CA ILE A 99 -16.71 -9.15 25.04
C ILE A 99 -15.88 -10.41 25.18
N LEU A 100 -14.61 -10.24 25.53
CA LEU A 100 -13.63 -11.30 25.61
C LEU A 100 -13.35 -11.63 27.07
N THR A 101 -13.33 -12.92 27.37
CA THR A 101 -12.75 -13.42 28.62
C THR A 101 -11.23 -13.15 28.65
N PRO A 102 -10.59 -13.18 29.83
CA PRO A 102 -9.14 -13.05 29.94
C PRO A 102 -8.35 -14.07 29.09
N ARG A 103 -8.92 -15.26 28.85
CA ARG A 103 -8.29 -16.30 28.01
C ARG A 103 -8.39 -15.96 26.53
N GLU A 104 -9.56 -15.58 26.05
CA GLU A 104 -9.77 -15.20 24.65
C GLU A 104 -8.94 -13.97 24.29
N SER A 105 -8.86 -12.97 25.18
CA SER A 105 -8.01 -11.80 24.93
C SER A 105 -6.52 -12.15 24.80
N ARG A 106 -6.03 -13.18 25.51
CA ARG A 106 -4.64 -13.65 25.38
C ARG A 106 -4.42 -14.37 24.06
N MET A 107 -5.31 -15.29 23.71
CA MET A 107 -5.25 -16.02 22.44
C MET A 107 -5.34 -15.07 21.23
N LEU A 108 -6.21 -14.05 21.31
CA LEU A 108 -6.28 -13.03 20.29
C LEU A 108 -4.96 -12.25 20.18
N GLY A 109 -4.34 -11.93 21.32
CA GLY A 109 -3.01 -11.31 21.37
C GLY A 109 -1.94 -12.13 20.62
N GLU A 110 -1.91 -13.44 20.82
CA GLU A 110 -0.99 -14.34 20.12
C GLU A 110 -1.18 -14.29 18.60
N VAL A 111 -2.43 -14.29 18.13
CA VAL A 111 -2.75 -14.20 16.68
C VAL A 111 -2.29 -12.88 16.07
N VAL A 112 -2.46 -11.76 16.77
CA VAL A 112 -2.14 -10.43 16.22
C VAL A 112 -0.69 -10.01 16.40
N THR A 113 0.09 -10.72 17.21
CA THR A 113 1.49 -10.37 17.53
C THR A 113 2.35 -10.24 16.27
N GLY A 114 2.18 -11.14 15.29
CA GLY A 114 2.92 -11.07 14.03
C GLY A 114 2.65 -9.78 13.25
N ALA A 115 1.38 -9.36 13.19
CA ALA A 115 0.99 -8.10 12.54
C ALA A 115 1.55 -6.88 13.29
N ALA A 116 1.57 -6.92 14.63
CA ALA A 116 2.17 -5.87 15.44
C ALA A 116 3.68 -5.71 15.17
N LEU A 117 4.42 -6.82 15.06
CA LEU A 117 5.85 -6.81 14.72
C LEU A 117 6.10 -6.26 13.31
N GLN A 118 5.26 -6.61 12.33
CA GLN A 118 5.35 -6.07 10.97
C GLN A 118 5.15 -4.55 10.95
N PHE A 119 4.16 -4.04 11.70
CA PHE A 119 3.92 -2.60 11.81
C PHE A 119 5.15 -1.85 12.34
N VAL A 120 5.75 -2.34 13.44
CA VAL A 120 6.96 -1.76 14.02
C VAL A 120 8.14 -1.81 13.04
N ALA A 121 8.31 -2.94 12.33
CA ALA A 121 9.41 -3.07 11.36
C ALA A 121 9.29 -2.07 10.20
N ILE A 122 8.07 -1.79 9.72
CA ILE A 122 7.82 -0.78 8.67
C ILE A 122 8.21 0.62 9.17
N GLU A 123 7.78 0.99 10.38
CA GLU A 123 8.09 2.30 10.96
C GLU A 123 9.59 2.49 11.17
N ILE A 124 10.28 1.47 11.69
CA ILE A 124 11.74 1.47 11.82
C ILE A 124 12.41 1.59 10.44
N GLY A 125 11.90 0.90 9.42
CA GLY A 125 12.42 0.99 8.06
C GLY A 125 12.33 2.40 7.48
N HIS A 126 11.20 3.09 7.69
CA HIS A 126 11.03 4.48 7.28
C HIS A 126 11.98 5.42 8.01
N GLU A 127 12.10 5.28 9.32
CA GLU A 127 12.99 6.14 10.11
C GLU A 127 14.47 5.88 9.77
N ALA A 128 14.86 4.62 9.57
CA ALA A 128 16.20 4.26 9.13
C ALA A 128 16.53 4.85 7.75
N ALA A 129 15.58 4.81 6.80
CA ALA A 129 15.76 5.44 5.48
C ALA A 129 15.96 6.96 5.60
N ARG A 130 15.17 7.61 6.46
CA ARG A 130 15.28 9.06 6.73
C ARG A 130 16.64 9.42 7.32
N LEU A 131 17.08 8.68 8.34
CA LEU A 131 18.38 8.89 8.99
C LEU A 131 19.54 8.62 8.04
N ASN A 132 19.47 7.56 7.22
CA ASN A 132 20.50 7.26 6.23
C ASN A 132 20.65 8.37 5.17
N ALA A 133 19.54 8.99 4.75
CA ALA A 133 19.60 10.13 3.82
C ALA A 133 20.34 11.33 4.44
N VAL A 134 20.03 11.66 5.71
CA VAL A 134 20.72 12.74 6.44
C VAL A 134 22.21 12.44 6.61
N LEU A 135 22.54 11.22 7.06
CA LEU A 135 23.92 10.80 7.27
C LEU A 135 24.71 10.80 5.96
N SER A 136 24.12 10.32 4.86
CA SER A 136 24.77 10.31 3.54
C SER A 136 25.08 11.71 3.04
N ALA A 137 24.20 12.69 3.33
CA ALA A 137 24.43 14.10 3.01
C ALA A 137 25.60 14.67 3.81
N GLN A 138 25.62 14.43 5.14
CA GLN A 138 26.71 14.87 6.01
C GLN A 138 28.06 14.24 5.62
N VAL A 139 28.09 12.94 5.33
CA VAL A 139 29.31 12.26 4.86
C VAL A 139 29.81 12.87 3.55
N SER A 140 28.91 13.22 2.63
CA SER A 140 29.27 13.86 1.37
C SER A 140 29.86 15.26 1.57
N GLU A 141 29.31 16.02 2.53
CA GLU A 141 29.80 17.35 2.91
C GLU A 141 31.19 17.28 3.56
N VAL A 142 31.38 16.41 4.55
CA VAL A 142 32.69 16.19 5.19
C VAL A 142 33.74 15.75 4.15
N ARG A 143 33.37 14.86 3.21
CA ARG A 143 34.27 14.45 2.11
C ARG A 143 34.61 15.57 1.15
N ARG A 144 33.77 16.61 1.03
CA ARG A 144 34.05 17.79 0.20
C ARG A 144 35.03 18.71 0.93
N GLU A 145 34.81 18.99 2.20
CA GLU A 145 35.70 19.83 3.02
C GLU A 145 37.10 19.21 3.14
N LEU A 146 37.19 17.90 3.37
CA LEU A 146 38.47 17.20 3.44
C LEU A 146 39.27 17.34 2.13
N ARG A 147 38.60 17.25 0.98
CA ARG A 147 39.25 17.45 -0.33
C ARG A 147 39.78 18.88 -0.48
N GLN A 148 38.99 19.88 -0.08
CA GLN A 148 39.43 21.28 -0.11
C GLN A 148 40.65 21.52 0.80
N LEU A 149 40.67 20.95 2.00
CA LEU A 149 41.81 21.06 2.92
C LEU A 149 43.06 20.37 2.35
N GLN A 150 42.91 19.20 1.74
CA GLN A 150 44.01 18.47 1.08
C GLN A 150 44.58 19.27 -0.10
N GLU A 151 43.73 19.89 -0.92
CA GLU A 151 44.15 20.75 -2.02
C GLU A 151 44.90 22.00 -1.51
N MET A 152 44.39 22.66 -0.47
CA MET A 152 45.07 23.81 0.15
C MET A 152 46.43 23.44 0.73
N ALA A 153 46.54 22.30 1.43
CA ALA A 153 47.79 21.80 1.98
C ALA A 153 48.80 21.43 0.88
N SER A 154 48.33 20.86 -0.24
CA SER A 154 49.17 20.53 -1.40
C SER A 154 49.66 21.78 -2.14
N THR A 155 48.92 22.88 -2.10
CA THR A 155 49.28 24.14 -2.76
C THR A 155 50.25 24.97 -1.90
N ALA A 156 50.33 24.70 -0.59
CA ALA A 156 51.18 25.41 0.37
C ALA A 156 52.59 24.78 0.57
N ALA A 157 52.89 23.63 -0.06
CA ALA A 157 54.24 23.07 -0.04
C ALA A 157 55.15 23.89 -0.98
N PRO A 158 56.19 24.58 -0.47
CA PRO A 158 57.06 25.35 -1.33
C PRO A 158 57.92 24.40 -2.17
N ASP A 159 58.08 24.77 -3.44
CA ASP A 159 59.03 24.22 -4.38
C ASP A 159 60.45 24.41 -3.82
N ASN A 160 60.95 23.42 -3.07
CA ASN A 160 62.37 23.33 -2.73
C ASN A 160 63.13 22.82 -3.95
N GLY A 161 63.21 23.69 -4.96
CA GLY A 161 64.04 23.55 -6.13
C GLY A 161 65.45 24.08 -5.88
N THR A 162 66.42 23.26 -6.28
CA THR A 162 67.89 23.46 -6.41
C THR A 162 68.75 23.52 -5.15
#